data_AF-A0AAN9S5W3-F1
#
_entry.id   AF-A0AAN9S5W3-F1
#
_cell.length_a   1.000
_cell.length_b   1.000
_cell.length_c   1.000
_cell.angle_alpha   90.00
_cell.angle_beta   90.00
_cell.angle_gamma   90.00
#
_symmetry.space_group_name_H-M   'P 1'
#
loop_
_entity.id
_entity.type
_entity.pdbx_description
1 polymer ?
#
loop_
_entity_poly.entity_id
_entity_poly.type
_entity_poly.pdbx_seq_one_letter_code
_entity_poly.pdbx_strand_id
1 'polypeptide(L)'
;MPWNTLMDKMMMELYSHGKTLKDIQEALRKIPLHPRVIPATQAAHALRIIYLGDGIGDYCPSLRLKEKDFMVPRRNFLVWGLIFKDPLLVKAGIHGWIDGEEQEQMIGAYRRVLPLFVGNNWFESFLELSRIPQHRGPVVEALVANMKSDMHDAHHKVVTNLTMTWLKA
;
A
#
# COMPACT_ATOMS: atom_id res chain seq x y z
N MET A 1 10.22 2.39 24.33
CA MET A 1 8.81 2.83 24.32
C MET A 1 8.24 2.54 22.94
N PRO A 2 7.08 1.87 22.78
CA PRO A 2 6.44 1.69 21.48
C PRO A 2 6.10 3.05 20.84
N TRP A 3 6.17 3.13 19.50
CA TRP A 3 5.93 4.38 18.75
C TRP A 3 4.59 5.04 19.12
N ASN A 4 3.51 4.27 19.21
CA ASN A 4 2.19 4.82 19.55
C ASN A 4 2.17 5.47 20.93
N THR A 5 2.77 4.81 21.94
CA THR A 5 2.86 5.37 23.29
C THR A 5 3.68 6.66 23.34
N LEU A 6 4.72 6.77 22.52
CA LEU A 6 5.49 8.01 22.39
C LEU A 6 4.65 9.12 21.76
N MET A 7 3.96 8.80 20.65
CA MET A 7 3.09 9.75 19.97
C MET A 7 1.95 10.22 20.87
N ASP A 8 1.32 9.33 21.63
CA ASP A 8 0.25 9.69 22.57
C ASP A 8 0.74 10.67 23.65
N LYS A 9 1.93 10.41 24.22
CA LYS A 9 2.54 11.32 25.20
C LYS A 9 2.85 12.68 24.58
N MET A 10 3.47 12.70 23.41
CA MET A 10 3.80 13.93 22.70
C MET A 10 2.53 14.74 22.36
N MET A 11 1.45 14.08 21.94
CA MET A 11 0.18 14.75 21.67
C MET A 11 -0.45 15.35 22.92
N MET A 12 -0.37 14.66 24.07
CA MET A 12 -0.83 15.19 25.37
C MET A 12 -0.02 16.39 25.82
N GLU A 13 1.30 16.38 25.61
CA GLU A 13 2.16 17.53 25.91
C GLU A 13 1.85 18.71 24.99
N LEU A 14 1.65 18.51 23.68
CA LEU A 14 1.24 19.58 22.78
C LEU A 14 -0.08 20.21 23.24
N TYR A 15 -1.04 19.37 23.64
CA TYR A 15 -2.31 19.83 24.17
C TYR A 15 -2.17 20.62 25.48
N SER A 16 -1.33 20.17 26.43
CA SER A 16 -1.10 20.89 27.69
C SER A 16 -0.46 22.26 27.50
N HIS A 17 0.31 22.44 26.42
CA HIS A 17 0.85 23.74 26.00
C HIS A 17 -0.14 24.57 25.16
N GLY A 18 -1.41 24.19 25.10
CA GLY A 18 -2.47 24.92 24.39
C GLY A 18 -2.37 24.85 22.87
N LYS A 19 -1.63 23.89 22.30
CA LYS A 19 -1.59 23.72 20.84
C LYS A 19 -2.92 23.21 20.33
N THR A 20 -3.43 23.89 19.32
CA THR A 20 -4.71 23.59 18.69
C THR A 20 -4.53 22.73 17.44
N LEU A 21 -5.63 22.14 16.97
CA LEU A 21 -5.65 21.46 15.67
C LEU A 21 -5.21 22.40 14.52
N LYS A 22 -5.52 23.69 14.61
CA LYS A 22 -5.12 24.68 13.61
C LYS A 22 -3.60 24.87 13.59
N ASP A 23 -2.96 24.91 14.75
CA ASP A 23 -1.50 25.00 14.85
C ASP A 23 -0.82 23.78 14.20
N ILE A 24 -1.37 22.59 14.44
CA ILE A 24 -0.89 21.34 13.82
C ILE A 24 -1.07 21.41 12.30
N GLN A 25 -2.22 21.86 11.80
CA GLN A 25 -2.44 22.02 10.36
C GLN A 25 -1.47 23.01 9.72
N GLU A 26 -1.19 24.13 10.39
CA GLU A 26 -0.22 25.12 9.91
C GLU A 26 1.21 24.58 9.91
N ALA A 27 1.58 23.77 10.90
CA ALA A 27 2.86 23.08 10.93
C ALA A 27 2.97 22.06 9.77
N LEU A 28 1.95 21.23 9.57
CA LEU A 28 1.92 20.23 8.49
C LEU A 28 2.03 20.87 7.10
N ARG A 29 1.43 22.05 6.88
CA ARG A 29 1.54 22.79 5.62
C ARG A 29 2.96 23.27 5.31
N LYS A 30 3.82 23.42 6.33
CA LYS A 30 5.21 23.88 6.18
C LYS A 30 6.20 22.74 5.95
N ILE A 31 5.76 21.48 6.10
CA ILE A 31 6.62 20.32 5.90
C ILE A 31 7.02 20.24 4.42
N PRO A 32 8.32 20.27 4.09
CA PRO A 32 8.76 20.13 2.72
C PRO A 32 8.44 18.71 2.22
N LEU A 33 7.47 18.60 1.33
CA LEU A 33 7.20 17.36 0.60
C LEU A 33 7.98 17.40 -0.72
N HIS A 34 8.67 16.32 -1.03
CA HIS A 34 9.32 16.19 -2.32
C HIS A 34 8.25 16.30 -3.44
N PRO A 35 8.47 17.09 -4.51
CA PRO A 35 7.45 17.37 -5.54
C PRO A 35 6.81 16.13 -6.17
N ARG A 36 7.45 14.95 -6.08
CA ARG A 36 6.94 13.67 -6.59
C ARG A 36 5.91 12.99 -5.69
N VAL A 37 5.84 13.34 -4.40
CA VAL A 37 4.92 12.67 -3.46
C VAL A 37 3.47 12.96 -3.84
N ILE A 38 3.16 14.21 -4.19
CA ILE A 38 1.81 14.65 -4.56
C ILE A 38 1.28 13.88 -5.79
N PRO A 39 1.95 13.90 -6.96
CA PRO A 39 1.46 13.19 -8.14
C PRO A 39 1.43 11.67 -7.94
N ALA A 40 2.41 11.09 -7.22
CA ALA A 40 2.41 9.66 -6.91
C ALA A 40 1.19 9.26 -6.05
N THR A 41 0.87 10.07 -5.04
CA THR A 41 -0.30 9.84 -4.18
C THR A 41 -1.60 10.01 -4.95
N GLN A 42 -1.70 11.03 -5.81
CA GLN A 42 -2.88 11.24 -6.66
C GLN A 42 -3.08 10.10 -7.65
N ALA A 43 -2.01 9.62 -8.30
CA ALA A 43 -2.05 8.47 -9.19
C ALA A 43 -2.48 7.19 -8.45
N ALA A 44 -1.89 6.91 -7.28
CA ALA A 44 -2.28 5.78 -6.45
C ALA A 44 -3.75 5.85 -6.01
N HIS A 45 -4.23 7.04 -5.63
CA HIS A 45 -5.62 7.26 -5.22
C HIS A 45 -6.63 7.15 -6.39
N ALA A 46 -6.19 7.33 -7.63
CA ALA A 46 -7.01 7.04 -8.81
C ALA A 46 -7.23 5.52 -8.98
N LEU A 47 -6.29 4.70 -8.52
CA LEU A 47 -6.40 3.23 -8.51
C LEU A 47 -7.30 2.73 -7.36
N ARG A 48 -7.55 1.42 -7.35
CA ARG A 48 -8.19 0.73 -6.22
C ARG A 48 -7.17 0.55 -5.10
N ILE A 49 -7.48 1.03 -3.91
CA ILE A 49 -6.66 0.83 -2.71
C ILE A 49 -7.10 -0.46 -2.01
N ILE A 50 -6.13 -1.27 -1.60
CA ILE A 50 -6.33 -2.43 -0.72
C ILE A 50 -5.56 -2.12 0.56
N TYR A 51 -6.28 -1.81 1.63
CA TYR A 51 -5.68 -1.40 2.90
C TYR A 51 -5.68 -2.56 3.88
N LEU A 52 -4.50 -3.06 4.25
CA LEU A 52 -4.35 -4.08 5.29
C LEU A 52 -4.12 -3.40 6.62
N GLY A 53 -4.89 -3.78 7.64
CA GLY A 53 -4.75 -3.22 8.98
C GLY A 53 -5.13 -4.21 10.08
N ASP A 54 -4.55 -4.03 11.25
CA ASP A 54 -4.82 -4.84 12.45
C ASP A 54 -4.95 -3.98 13.71
N GLY A 55 -4.35 -2.79 13.75
CA GLY A 55 -4.29 -1.93 14.91
C GLY A 55 -5.39 -0.87 15.00
N ILE A 56 -5.61 -0.31 16.18
CA ILE A 56 -6.57 0.79 16.38
C ILE A 56 -6.31 2.00 15.47
N GLY A 57 -5.04 2.25 15.14
CA GLY A 57 -4.63 3.34 14.24
C GLY A 57 -5.15 3.20 12.81
N ASP A 58 -5.57 1.99 12.41
CA ASP A 58 -6.09 1.69 11.08
C ASP A 58 -7.57 2.05 10.92
N TYR A 59 -8.28 2.34 12.01
CA TYR A 59 -9.69 2.68 11.92
C TYR A 59 -9.92 4.01 11.18
N CYS A 60 -9.17 5.06 11.52
CA CYS A 60 -9.29 6.37 10.87
C CYS A 60 -9.04 6.33 9.34
N PRO A 61 -7.95 5.73 8.83
CA PRO A 61 -7.75 5.60 7.38
C PRO A 61 -8.82 4.72 6.72
N SER A 62 -9.37 3.71 7.41
CA SER A 62 -10.48 2.89 6.88
C SER A 62 -11.72 3.71 6.52
N LEU A 63 -12.03 4.74 7.31
CA LEU A 63 -13.15 5.66 7.07
C LEU A 63 -12.97 6.55 5.83
N ARG A 64 -11.74 6.63 5.29
CA ARG A 64 -11.42 7.44 4.10
C ARG A 64 -11.41 6.64 2.81
N LEU A 65 -11.52 5.31 2.90
CA LEU A 65 -11.63 4.44 1.74
C LEU A 65 -12.98 4.65 1.04
N LYS A 66 -12.98 4.45 -0.27
CA LYS A 66 -14.16 4.63 -1.13
C LYS A 66 -14.80 3.29 -1.45
N GLU A 67 -15.97 3.36 -2.08
CA GLU A 67 -16.77 2.19 -2.49
C GLU A 67 -16.01 1.28 -3.46
N LYS A 68 -15.03 1.82 -4.20
CA LYS A 68 -14.15 1.04 -5.08
C LYS A 68 -13.02 0.33 -4.34
N ASP A 69 -12.71 0.69 -3.09
CA ASP A 69 -11.54 0.22 -2.35
C ASP A 69 -11.88 -1.01 -1.49
N PHE A 70 -10.85 -1.65 -0.94
CA PHE A 70 -11.01 -2.75 0.01
C PHE A 70 -10.30 -2.45 1.33
N MET A 71 -11.03 -2.64 2.43
CA MET A 71 -10.49 -2.69 3.78
C MET A 71 -10.27 -4.14 4.17
N VAL A 72 -9.07 -4.46 4.63
CA VAL A 72 -8.62 -5.83 4.88
C VAL A 72 -8.19 -5.98 6.33
N PRO A 73 -9.15 -5.98 7.28
CA PRO A 73 -8.86 -6.00 8.70
C PRO A 73 -8.46 -7.40 9.18
N ARG A 74 -7.45 -7.49 10.03
CA ARG A 74 -7.16 -8.73 10.76
C ARG A 74 -8.27 -9.00 11.79
N ARG A 75 -8.92 -10.16 11.68
CA ARG A 75 -9.97 -10.59 12.60
C ARG A 75 -9.39 -10.83 13.99
N ASN A 76 -10.22 -10.62 15.00
CA ASN A 76 -9.86 -10.75 16.43
C ASN A 76 -8.80 -9.73 16.92
N PHE A 77 -8.52 -8.69 16.13
CA PHE A 77 -7.67 -7.56 16.51
C PHE A 77 -8.50 -6.27 16.65
N LEU A 78 -7.86 -5.20 17.14
CA LEU A 78 -8.55 -3.97 17.57
C LEU A 78 -9.31 -3.29 16.43
N VAL A 79 -8.75 -3.23 15.21
CA VAL A 79 -9.42 -2.59 14.08
C VAL A 79 -10.71 -3.31 13.69
N TRP A 80 -10.72 -4.64 13.76
CA TRP A 80 -11.90 -5.46 13.45
C TRP A 80 -13.04 -5.10 14.39
N GLY A 81 -12.76 -5.05 15.70
CA GLY A 81 -13.75 -4.67 16.70
C GLY A 81 -14.30 -3.25 16.51
N LEU A 82 -13.51 -2.32 15.97
CA LEU A 82 -13.97 -0.95 15.71
C LEU A 82 -14.83 -0.85 14.45
N ILE A 83 -14.41 -1.50 13.35
CA ILE A 83 -15.17 -1.53 12.10
C ILE A 83 -16.54 -2.18 12.32
N PHE A 84 -16.61 -3.27 13.07
CA PHE A 84 -17.86 -4.01 13.27
C PHE A 84 -18.81 -3.40 14.32
N LYS A 85 -18.44 -2.29 14.96
CA LYS A 85 -19.39 -1.48 15.74
C LYS A 85 -20.40 -0.77 14.83
N ASP A 86 -19.93 -0.26 13.69
CA ASP A 86 -20.76 0.36 12.66
C ASP A 86 -20.09 0.21 11.28
N PRO A 87 -20.31 -0.93 10.60
CA PRO A 87 -19.69 -1.20 9.30
C PRO A 87 -20.07 -0.19 8.22
N LEU A 88 -21.21 0.50 8.35
CA LEU A 88 -21.71 1.44 7.35
C LEU A 88 -20.85 2.71 7.23
N LEU A 89 -20.02 2.99 8.26
CA LEU A 89 -19.05 4.08 8.21
C LEU A 89 -17.86 3.79 7.29
N VAL A 90 -17.60 2.51 7.00
CA VAL A 90 -16.58 2.07 6.05
C VAL A 90 -17.25 1.78 4.71
N LYS A 91 -17.03 2.68 3.74
CA LYS A 91 -17.63 2.56 2.40
C LYS A 91 -17.03 1.44 1.54
N ALA A 92 -15.79 1.07 1.84
CA ALA A 92 -15.05 0.05 1.12
C ALA A 92 -15.58 -1.36 1.41
N GLY A 93 -15.31 -2.30 0.49
CA GLY A 93 -15.57 -3.72 0.75
C GLY A 93 -14.65 -4.23 1.87
N ILE A 94 -15.21 -4.90 2.88
CA ILE A 94 -14.48 -5.34 4.07
C ILE A 94 -14.19 -6.84 3.99
N HIS A 95 -12.93 -7.26 3.85
CA HIS A 95 -12.53 -8.65 3.76
C HIS A 95 -11.53 -9.01 4.88
N GLY A 96 -11.98 -9.73 5.91
CA GLY A 96 -11.11 -10.06 7.05
C GLY A 96 -10.31 -11.35 6.89
N TRP A 97 -9.11 -11.37 7.49
CA TRP A 97 -8.19 -12.52 7.56
C TRP A 97 -7.78 -12.82 9.01
N ILE A 98 -7.41 -14.06 9.31
CA ILE A 98 -6.97 -14.48 10.66
C ILE A 98 -5.46 -14.75 10.71
N ASP A 99 -4.95 -15.45 9.69
CA ASP A 99 -3.57 -15.93 9.61
C ASP A 99 -2.93 -15.63 8.24
N GLY A 100 -1.67 -16.03 8.10
CA GLY A 100 -0.89 -15.77 6.88
C GLY A 100 -1.41 -16.52 5.65
N GLU A 101 -2.05 -17.68 5.82
CA GLU A 101 -2.56 -18.47 4.70
C GLU A 101 -3.81 -17.81 4.11
N GLU A 102 -4.77 -17.42 4.96
CA GLU A 102 -5.93 -16.64 4.52
C GLU A 102 -5.52 -15.31 3.88
N GLN A 103 -4.51 -14.65 4.46
CA GLN A 103 -3.96 -13.41 3.92
C GLN A 103 -3.37 -13.62 2.52
N GLU A 104 -2.57 -14.67 2.32
CA GLU A 104 -1.97 -14.99 1.01
C GLU A 104 -3.04 -15.33 -0.03
N GLN A 105 -4.01 -16.17 0.32
CA GLN A 105 -5.10 -16.55 -0.59
C GLN A 105 -5.91 -15.32 -1.05
N MET A 106 -6.19 -14.40 -0.14
CA MET A 106 -6.92 -13.17 -0.41
C MET A 106 -6.10 -12.19 -1.27
N ILE A 107 -4.81 -11.99 -0.99
CA ILE A 107 -3.91 -11.21 -1.84
C ILE A 107 -3.83 -11.82 -3.24
N GLY A 108 -3.71 -13.14 -3.33
CA GLY A 108 -3.71 -13.89 -4.59
C GLY A 108 -5.01 -13.71 -5.38
N ALA A 109 -6.16 -13.67 -4.70
CA ALA A 109 -7.44 -13.37 -5.32
C ALA A 109 -7.48 -11.96 -5.89
N TYR A 110 -6.98 -10.96 -5.14
CA TYR A 110 -6.95 -9.57 -5.61
C TYR A 110 -6.03 -9.35 -6.80
N ARG A 111 -4.93 -10.09 -6.91
CA ARG A 111 -4.04 -10.05 -8.08
C ARG A 111 -4.77 -10.39 -9.39
N ARG A 112 -5.86 -11.16 -9.32
CA ARG A 112 -6.68 -11.54 -10.49
C ARG A 112 -7.71 -10.47 -10.89
N VAL A 113 -8.12 -9.61 -9.96
CA VAL A 113 -9.17 -8.57 -10.17
C VAL A 113 -8.62 -7.15 -10.21
N LEU A 114 -7.43 -6.90 -9.69
CA LEU A 114 -6.69 -5.69 -10.02
C LEU A 114 -6.35 -5.79 -11.51
N PRO A 115 -6.78 -4.83 -12.36
CA PRO A 115 -6.24 -4.75 -13.70
C PRO A 115 -4.74 -4.73 -13.54
N LEU A 116 -4.08 -5.70 -14.16
CA LEU A 116 -2.64 -5.72 -14.27
C LEU A 116 -2.21 -4.32 -14.73
N PHE A 117 -1.60 -3.54 -13.83
CA PHE A 117 -0.54 -2.61 -14.24
C PHE A 117 0.68 -3.38 -14.79
N VAL A 118 0.54 -4.70 -14.98
CA VAL A 118 1.34 -5.54 -15.88
C VAL A 118 0.66 -5.54 -17.27
N GLY A 119 0.61 -4.36 -17.87
CA GLY A 119 0.05 -4.14 -19.20
C GLY A 119 0.64 -2.87 -19.75
N ASN A 120 1.86 -2.98 -20.25
CA ASN A 120 2.64 -1.97 -20.98
C ASN A 120 2.68 -0.58 -20.33
N ASN A 121 3.81 -0.31 -19.65
CA ASN A 121 4.41 1.01 -19.35
C ASN A 121 4.74 1.27 -17.88
N TRP A 122 4.53 0.35 -16.93
CA TRP A 122 5.07 0.54 -15.57
C TRP A 122 6.59 0.38 -15.52
N PHE A 123 7.15 -0.61 -16.21
CA PHE A 123 8.61 -0.75 -16.35
C PHE A 123 9.22 0.46 -17.04
N GLU A 124 8.61 0.97 -18.12
CA GLU A 124 9.08 2.20 -18.78
C GLU A 124 8.91 3.44 -17.91
N SER A 125 7.82 3.57 -17.15
CA SER A 125 7.63 4.69 -16.20
C SER A 125 8.60 4.63 -15.02
N PHE A 126 8.93 3.43 -14.54
CA PHE A 126 9.94 3.20 -13.52
C PHE A 126 11.37 3.44 -14.07
N LEU A 127 11.63 3.00 -15.30
CA LEU A 127 12.89 3.28 -16.01
C LEU A 127 13.07 4.78 -16.28
N GLU A 128 12.04 5.49 -16.71
CA GLU A 128 11.98 6.95 -16.83
C GLU A 128 12.31 7.62 -15.49
N LEU A 129 11.68 7.18 -14.39
CA LEU A 129 11.97 7.68 -13.05
C LEU A 129 13.41 7.38 -12.58
N SER A 130 13.99 6.26 -13.02
CA SER A 130 15.37 5.84 -12.72
C SER A 130 16.43 6.50 -13.62
N ARG A 131 16.06 7.02 -14.79
CA ARG A 131 16.93 7.80 -15.70
C ARG A 131 17.18 9.22 -15.19
N ILE A 132 16.46 9.66 -14.17
CA ILE A 132 16.61 10.98 -13.58
C ILE A 132 17.92 11.04 -12.76
N PRO A 133 18.86 11.96 -13.07
CA PRO A 133 20.25 11.89 -12.60
C PRO A 133 20.44 11.80 -11.08
N GLN A 134 19.53 12.38 -10.28
CA GLN A 134 19.63 12.36 -8.82
C GLN A 134 19.34 10.99 -8.15
N HIS A 135 19.04 9.93 -8.90
CA HIS A 135 18.74 8.58 -8.36
C HIS A 135 19.73 7.49 -8.78
N ARG A 136 20.86 7.82 -9.43
CA ARG A 136 21.94 6.86 -9.69
C ARG A 136 22.77 6.61 -8.43
N GLY A 137 22.22 5.82 -7.52
CA GLY A 137 22.97 5.21 -6.42
C GLY A 137 23.19 3.72 -6.70
N PRO A 138 24.29 3.12 -6.23
CA PRO A 138 24.59 1.69 -6.45
C PRO A 138 23.49 0.75 -5.91
N VAL A 139 22.71 1.20 -4.92
CA VAL A 139 21.56 0.46 -4.38
C VAL A 139 20.41 0.38 -5.40
N VAL A 140 20.14 1.48 -6.12
CA VAL A 140 19.09 1.52 -7.14
C VAL A 140 19.51 0.68 -8.35
N GLU A 141 20.79 0.72 -8.72
CA GLU A 141 21.31 -0.12 -9.81
C GLU A 141 21.27 -1.61 -9.47
N ALA A 142 21.62 -2.00 -8.24
CA ALA A 142 21.54 -3.38 -7.77
C ALA A 142 20.08 -3.88 -7.71
N LEU A 143 19.14 -3.03 -7.27
CA LEU A 143 17.71 -3.35 -7.26
C LEU A 143 17.18 -3.56 -8.69
N VAL A 144 17.58 -2.69 -9.63
CA VAL A 144 17.24 -2.82 -11.06
C VAL A 144 17.84 -4.09 -11.67
N ALA A 145 19.07 -4.45 -11.32
CA ALA A 145 19.73 -5.66 -11.81
C ALA A 145 19.04 -6.94 -11.30
N ASN A 146 18.71 -7.01 -10.01
CA ASN A 146 18.02 -8.15 -9.42
C ASN A 146 16.60 -8.30 -10.00
N MET A 147 15.86 -7.21 -10.19
CA MET A 147 14.52 -7.27 -10.78
C MET A 147 14.53 -7.69 -12.26
N LYS A 148 15.59 -7.35 -13.02
CA LYS A 148 15.78 -7.82 -14.40
C LYS A 148 16.08 -9.32 -14.48
N SER A 149 16.87 -9.83 -13.53
CA SER A 149 17.15 -11.26 -13.38
C SER A 149 15.87 -12.05 -13.11
N ASP A 150 15.07 -11.60 -12.13
CA ASP A 150 13.82 -12.25 -11.74
C ASP A 150 12.76 -12.26 -12.87
N MET A 151 12.75 -11.22 -13.71
CA MET A 151 11.88 -11.17 -14.90
C MET A 151 12.33 -12.13 -16.01
N HIS A 152 13.64 -12.29 -16.23
CA HIS A 152 14.15 -13.25 -17.22
C HIS A 152 13.76 -14.68 -16.84
N ASP A 153 13.87 -15.01 -15.55
CA ASP A 153 13.44 -16.31 -15.00
C ASP A 153 11.92 -16.50 -15.05
N ALA A 154 11.13 -15.45 -14.79
CA ALA A 154 9.68 -15.51 -14.87
C ALA A 154 9.19 -15.70 -16.31
N HIS A 155 9.77 -14.99 -17.29
CA HIS A 155 9.47 -15.19 -18.71
C HIS A 155 9.90 -16.58 -19.18
N HIS A 156 11.07 -17.06 -18.78
CA HIS A 156 11.54 -18.39 -19.16
C HIS A 156 10.66 -19.51 -18.59
N LYS A 157 10.17 -19.37 -17.34
CA LYS A 157 9.25 -20.33 -16.70
C LYS A 157 7.84 -20.32 -17.29
N VAL A 158 7.35 -19.16 -17.74
CA VAL A 158 6.04 -19.06 -18.42
C VAL A 158 6.12 -19.64 -19.83
N VAL A 159 7.20 -19.37 -20.58
CA VAL A 159 7.40 -19.90 -21.93
C VAL A 159 7.63 -21.42 -21.92
N THR A 160 8.39 -21.97 -20.97
CA THR A 160 8.58 -23.43 -20.87
C THR A 160 7.32 -24.19 -20.43
N ASN A 161 6.47 -23.60 -19.58
CA ASN A 161 5.20 -24.21 -19.20
C ASN A 161 4.14 -24.16 -20.31
N LEU A 162 4.19 -23.14 -21.18
CA LEU A 162 3.30 -23.03 -22.34
C LEU A 162 3.74 -23.95 -23.50
N THR A 163 5.04 -24.17 -23.72
CA THR A 163 5.50 -25.12 -24.75
C THR A 163 5.27 -26.58 -24.34
N MET A 164 5.30 -26.91 -23.05
CA MET A 164 5.02 -28.26 -22.53
C MET A 164 3.54 -28.66 -22.60
N THR A 165 2.61 -27.71 -22.61
CA THR A 165 1.18 -27.99 -22.75
C THR A 165 0.75 -28.29 -24.19
N TRP A 166 1.54 -27.88 -25.20
CA TRP A 166 1.28 -28.16 -26.62
C TRP A 166 1.90 -29.46 -27.15
N LEU A 167 2.87 -30.04 -26.46
CA LEU A 167 3.54 -31.30 -26.87
C LEU A 167 2.91 -32.58 -26.29
N LYS A 168 1.78 -32.46 -25.57
CA LYS A 168 1.03 -33.59 -24.98
C LYS A 168 -0.46 -33.63 -25.37
N ALA A 169 -0.83 -32.94 -26.45
CA ALA A 169 -2.15 -33.03 -27.07
C ALA A 169 -2.04 -33.68 -28.45
#